data_AF-A0A1C3TMT2-F1
#
_entry.id   AF-A0A1C3TMT2-F1
#
_cell.length_a   1.000
_cell.length_b   1.000
_cell.length_c   1.000
_cell.angle_alpha   90.00
_cell.angle_beta   90.00
_cell.angle_gamma   90.00
#
_symmetry.space_group_name_H-M   'P 1'
#
loop_
_entity.id
_entity.type
_entity.pdbx_description
1 polymer ?
#
loop_
_entity_poly.entity_id
_entity_poly.type
_entity_poly.pdbx_seq_one_letter_code
_entity_poly.pdbx_strand_id
1 'polypeptide(L)'
;MKRSTGNKDKGIINVYCALFAIFLVTLTGVPSALAEQQHQPEKPTAVTPEGWAKIQPLLQSDLQNLVDNQKRLPGQDEKIDVRVVYEKSTNKILVDLGGGYIPKGMTKFSETLGEALDEVSRRGHELVDGVLAIDVVTLRFNGRTINELFPDDFPVKHSWKQVTKAAAAAAAETPPPVVINPGHGAYHNYQYNDWRYQRERSFGVLEDLITLDYADALYTYLLARNPATVTSVKYTRSTDGSSLYSSSPGVYTTFTYSQMASRYYLKELYPDLGSTMWNLFPNGSSPDRLSLREQDDDIAARPLYANHIKAQAILSIHTNASDDATTRGTTVWVQPEDEPSKVLGSSVLCYLKEQVHSVPGYTDFRIADRVGEANKGENRRATVPAIILEVAFHTNSQDAAALQDTNFQQASMRGVEKGFRLKDKPCTTFKITAIPAVSDRWKNVVIPVKYEGFPRYPITSRTISCRASDDCDKTTRISYSDAGGNTMKIQPICGEKFGPPATKYNATTTLTDGDGVVTAAFKHSYTCQP
;
A
#
# COMPACT_ATOMS: atom_id res chain seq x y z
N MET A 1 -35.01 -3.48 -11.60
CA MET A 1 -36.17 -2.63 -11.97
C MET A 1 -35.68 -1.19 -12.14
N LYS A 2 -35.98 -0.58 -13.30
CA LYS A 2 -35.75 0.82 -13.76
C LYS A 2 -34.54 1.62 -13.23
N ARG A 3 -33.54 1.76 -14.10
CA ARG A 3 -32.42 2.72 -14.05
C ARG A 3 -32.93 4.16 -14.14
N SER A 4 -32.43 5.03 -13.28
CA SER A 4 -32.41 6.49 -13.46
C SER A 4 -31.01 6.88 -13.95
N THR A 5 -30.89 7.23 -15.22
CA THR A 5 -29.68 7.78 -15.83
C THR A 5 -29.73 9.30 -15.65
N GLY A 6 -29.05 9.81 -14.62
CA GLY A 6 -28.89 11.24 -14.35
C GLY A 6 -27.45 11.69 -14.63
N ASN A 7 -27.30 12.41 -15.73
CA ASN A 7 -26.17 13.23 -16.19
C ASN A 7 -25.19 13.73 -15.08
N LYS A 8 -23.95 13.20 -15.02
CA LYS A 8 -22.91 13.57 -14.02
C LYS A 8 -21.55 14.03 -14.60
N ASP A 9 -21.43 14.28 -15.90
CA ASP A 9 -20.11 14.48 -16.55
C ASP A 9 -19.61 15.93 -16.65
N LYS A 10 -20.14 16.89 -15.88
CA LYS A 10 -19.74 18.32 -16.02
C LYS A 10 -18.76 18.86 -14.98
N GLY A 11 -18.40 18.10 -13.94
CA GLY A 11 -17.54 18.59 -12.85
C GLY A 11 -16.04 18.30 -13.00
N ILE A 12 -15.67 17.15 -13.58
CA ILE A 12 -14.31 16.59 -13.52
C ILE A 12 -13.32 17.36 -14.41
N ILE A 13 -13.78 17.84 -15.57
CA ILE A 13 -12.91 18.53 -16.56
C ILE A 13 -12.43 19.89 -16.06
N ASN A 14 -13.20 20.56 -15.19
CA ASN A 14 -12.95 21.97 -14.85
C ASN A 14 -11.84 22.16 -13.80
N VAL A 15 -11.69 21.23 -12.85
CA VAL A 15 -10.65 21.32 -11.81
C VAL A 15 -9.28 20.91 -12.35
N TYR A 16 -9.20 19.84 -13.14
CA TYR A 16 -7.96 19.44 -13.82
C TYR A 16 -7.50 20.51 -14.83
N CYS A 17 -8.42 21.09 -15.62
CA CYS A 17 -8.07 22.19 -16.53
C CYS A 17 -7.68 23.47 -15.80
N ALA A 18 -8.31 23.81 -14.67
CA ALA A 18 -7.93 24.99 -13.89
C ALA A 18 -6.57 24.81 -13.20
N LEU A 19 -6.28 23.62 -12.67
CA LEU A 19 -4.97 23.30 -12.09
C LEU A 19 -3.88 23.30 -13.17
N PHE A 20 -4.11 22.70 -14.34
CA PHE A 20 -3.15 22.75 -15.47
C PHE A 20 -2.97 24.15 -16.06
N ALA A 21 -4.04 24.93 -16.21
CA ALA A 21 -3.99 26.28 -16.82
C ALA A 21 -3.30 27.32 -15.93
N ILE A 22 -3.26 27.12 -14.60
CA ILE A 22 -2.57 28.05 -13.68
C ILE A 22 -1.05 27.87 -13.71
N PHE A 23 -0.52 26.73 -14.20
CA PHE A 23 0.92 26.46 -14.26
C PHE A 23 1.58 26.74 -15.62
N LEU A 24 0.80 26.99 -16.68
CA LEU A 24 1.30 27.31 -18.03
C LEU A 24 1.18 28.81 -18.34
N VAL A 25 1.97 29.65 -17.67
CA VAL A 25 2.26 31.00 -18.16
C VAL A 25 3.75 31.27 -18.04
N THR A 26 4.51 30.76 -19.02
CA THR A 26 5.51 31.51 -19.80
C THR A 26 6.20 30.54 -20.76
N LEU A 27 5.86 30.61 -22.06
CA LEU A 27 6.76 30.41 -23.20
C LEU A 27 5.92 30.51 -24.49
N THR A 28 6.03 31.64 -25.18
CA THR A 28 5.40 31.88 -26.46
C THR A 28 6.21 31.26 -27.61
N GLY A 29 5.52 30.45 -28.42
CA GLY A 29 5.75 30.30 -29.86
C GLY A 29 6.67 29.16 -30.30
N VAL A 30 6.12 28.19 -31.05
CA VAL A 30 6.56 27.59 -32.35
C VAL A 30 5.53 26.46 -32.69
N PRO A 31 5.15 26.22 -33.98
CA PRO A 31 3.96 25.45 -34.31
C PRO A 31 4.15 23.92 -34.37
N SER A 32 3.00 23.26 -34.17
CA SER A 32 2.59 21.87 -34.33
C SER A 32 3.54 20.90 -35.04
N ALA A 33 4.06 19.93 -34.27
CA ALA A 33 4.38 18.59 -34.75
C ALA A 33 3.79 17.57 -33.78
N LEU A 34 2.95 16.68 -34.31
CA LEU A 34 2.36 15.54 -33.59
C LEU A 34 3.49 14.61 -33.14
N ALA A 35 3.82 14.65 -31.85
CA ALA A 35 4.59 13.63 -31.17
C ALA A 35 3.75 13.16 -29.98
N GLU A 36 3.52 11.85 -29.87
CA GLU A 36 3.07 11.21 -28.64
C GLU A 36 4.07 11.57 -27.54
N GLN A 37 3.76 12.61 -26.77
CA GLN A 37 4.47 12.90 -25.54
C GLN A 37 4.11 11.81 -24.54
N GLN A 38 5.05 10.90 -24.33
CA GLN A 38 5.17 10.14 -23.09
C GLN A 38 5.03 11.12 -21.92
N HIS A 39 3.86 11.13 -21.28
CA HIS A 39 3.61 11.90 -20.08
C HIS A 39 4.45 11.29 -18.97
N GLN A 40 5.66 11.81 -18.75
CA GLN A 40 6.29 11.65 -17.45
C GLN A 40 5.40 12.38 -16.44
N PRO A 41 4.97 11.75 -15.34
CA PRO A 41 4.20 12.46 -14.32
C PRO A 41 5.06 13.61 -13.79
N GLU A 42 4.58 14.85 -13.94
CA GLU A 42 5.20 16.00 -13.32
C GLU A 42 5.30 15.77 -11.81
N LYS A 43 6.42 16.18 -11.21
CA LYS A 43 6.59 16.06 -9.76
C LYS A 43 5.53 16.93 -9.06
N PRO A 44 4.97 16.46 -7.93
CA PRO A 44 4.01 17.25 -7.16
C PRO A 44 4.58 18.62 -6.79
N THR A 45 3.76 19.66 -6.89
CA THR A 45 4.18 21.05 -6.70
C THR A 45 4.14 21.44 -5.22
N ALA A 46 5.20 22.09 -4.73
CA ALA A 46 5.22 22.63 -3.37
C ALA A 46 4.10 23.66 -3.13
N VAL A 47 3.46 23.59 -1.96
CA VAL A 47 2.39 24.53 -1.61
C VAL A 47 2.99 25.88 -1.22
N THR A 48 2.82 26.89 -2.07
CA THR A 48 3.17 28.29 -1.76
C THR A 48 1.94 29.06 -1.27
N PRO A 49 2.10 30.18 -0.53
CA PRO A 49 0.97 31.02 -0.14
C PRO A 49 0.11 31.48 -1.33
N GLU A 50 0.75 31.87 -2.43
CA GLU A 50 0.06 32.34 -3.64
C GLU A 50 -0.65 31.21 -4.38
N GLY A 51 -0.03 30.03 -4.44
CA GLY A 51 -0.64 28.83 -5.01
C GLY A 51 -1.83 28.36 -4.19
N TRP A 52 -1.68 28.32 -2.86
CA TRP A 52 -2.74 27.96 -1.94
C TRP A 52 -3.94 28.90 -2.02
N ALA A 53 -3.72 30.21 -2.10
CA ALA A 53 -4.81 31.19 -2.23
C ALA A 53 -5.68 30.96 -3.48
N LYS A 54 -5.12 30.38 -4.55
CA LYS A 54 -5.86 30.01 -5.77
C LYS A 54 -6.56 28.65 -5.65
N ILE A 55 -5.92 27.68 -5.00
CA ILE A 55 -6.38 26.29 -4.94
C ILE A 55 -7.41 26.07 -3.83
N GLN A 56 -7.24 26.73 -2.68
CA GLN A 56 -8.09 26.57 -1.50
C GLN A 56 -9.59 26.76 -1.82
N PRO A 57 -10.03 27.81 -2.55
CA PRO A 57 -11.46 27.98 -2.84
C PRO A 57 -12.02 26.86 -3.73
N LEU A 58 -11.21 26.31 -4.63
CA LEU A 58 -11.61 25.21 -5.52
C LEU A 58 -11.78 23.91 -4.73
N LEU A 59 -10.79 23.57 -3.89
CA LEU A 59 -10.87 22.40 -3.01
C LEU A 59 -12.06 22.49 -2.05
N GLN A 60 -12.23 23.66 -1.42
CA GLN A 60 -13.33 23.88 -0.49
C GLN A 60 -14.69 23.80 -1.20
N SER A 61 -14.83 24.39 -2.38
CA SER A 61 -16.08 24.32 -3.13
C SER A 61 -16.41 22.89 -3.57
N ASP A 62 -15.43 22.11 -4.01
CA ASP A 62 -15.66 20.71 -4.43
C ASP A 62 -16.09 19.84 -3.24
N LEU A 63 -15.38 19.94 -2.12
CA LEU A 63 -15.72 19.21 -0.89
C LEU A 63 -17.03 19.69 -0.26
N GLN A 64 -17.34 20.99 -0.33
CA GLN A 64 -18.64 21.52 0.09
C GLN A 64 -19.77 20.92 -0.75
N ASN A 65 -19.62 20.90 -2.08
CA ASN A 65 -20.60 20.30 -2.99
C ASN A 65 -20.80 18.81 -2.68
N LEU A 66 -19.73 18.07 -2.39
CA LEU A 66 -19.83 16.68 -1.96
C LEU A 66 -20.68 16.56 -0.69
N VAL A 67 -20.30 17.29 0.37
CA VAL A 67 -20.96 17.25 1.68
C VAL A 67 -22.42 17.70 1.60
N ASP A 68 -22.77 18.68 0.77
CA ASP A 68 -24.14 19.13 0.55
C ASP A 68 -25.03 18.06 -0.11
N ASN A 69 -24.43 17.18 -0.93
CA ASN A 69 -25.14 16.10 -1.60
C ASN A 69 -25.15 14.78 -0.81
N GLN A 70 -24.44 14.71 0.32
CA GLN A 70 -24.49 13.55 1.19
C GLN A 70 -25.84 13.46 1.91
N LYS A 71 -26.35 12.23 2.04
CA LYS A 71 -27.52 11.96 2.87
C LYS A 71 -27.19 12.29 4.33
N ARG A 72 -27.97 13.19 4.95
CA ARG A 72 -27.82 13.52 6.37
C ARG A 72 -28.21 12.34 7.25
N LEU A 73 -27.35 12.03 8.23
CA LEU A 73 -27.63 11.09 9.29
C LEU A 73 -28.56 11.73 10.34
N PRO A 74 -29.45 10.95 10.98
CA PRO A 74 -30.30 11.47 12.04
C PRO A 74 -29.48 12.19 13.13
N GLY A 75 -29.81 13.46 13.39
CA GLY A 75 -29.12 14.28 14.39
C GLY A 75 -27.96 15.14 13.88
N GLN A 76 -27.60 15.06 12.59
CA GLN A 76 -26.73 16.05 11.95
C GLN A 76 -27.47 17.38 11.72
N ASP A 77 -26.72 18.48 11.61
CA ASP A 77 -27.28 19.76 11.18
C ASP A 77 -27.67 19.72 9.70
N GLU A 78 -28.71 20.46 9.32
CA GLU A 78 -29.19 20.52 7.93
C GLU A 78 -28.10 21.05 6.97
N LYS A 79 -27.36 22.05 7.45
CA LYS A 79 -26.25 22.69 6.73
C LYS A 79 -24.95 22.44 7.45
N ILE A 80 -23.95 22.04 6.67
CA ILE A 80 -22.60 21.79 7.14
C ILE A 80 -21.67 22.73 6.37
N ASP A 81 -20.89 23.55 7.08
CA ASP A 81 -19.90 24.41 6.45
C ASP A 81 -18.54 23.70 6.42
N VAL A 82 -18.07 23.39 5.22
CA VAL A 82 -16.75 22.80 5.00
C VAL A 82 -15.69 23.90 4.95
N ARG A 83 -14.64 23.76 5.76
CA ARG A 83 -13.47 24.66 5.74
C ARG A 83 -12.23 23.88 5.41
N VAL A 84 -11.48 24.36 4.41
CA VAL A 84 -10.22 23.73 4.00
C VAL A 84 -9.05 24.65 4.35
N VAL A 85 -8.06 24.13 5.06
CA VAL A 85 -6.87 24.88 5.50
C VAL A 85 -5.61 24.08 5.20
N TYR A 86 -4.59 24.73 4.65
CA TYR A 86 -3.25 24.16 4.57
C TYR A 86 -2.46 24.51 5.84
N GLU A 87 -2.08 23.48 6.59
CA GLU A 87 -1.27 23.60 7.79
C GLU A 87 0.21 23.39 7.45
N LYS A 88 0.93 24.48 7.24
CA LYS A 88 2.34 24.47 6.84
C LYS A 88 3.27 23.76 7.85
N SER A 89 2.98 23.84 9.14
CA SER A 89 3.81 23.25 10.21
C SER A 89 3.86 21.73 10.14
N THR A 90 2.78 21.09 9.70
CA THR A 90 2.66 19.64 9.57
C THR A 90 2.62 19.19 8.11
N ASN A 91 2.65 20.13 7.17
CA ASN A 91 2.48 19.92 5.73
C ASN A 91 1.18 19.19 5.37
N LYS A 92 0.08 19.44 6.09
CA LYS A 92 -1.21 18.76 5.91
C LYS A 92 -2.27 19.69 5.32
N ILE A 93 -3.25 19.10 4.64
CA ILE A 93 -4.52 19.77 4.35
C ILE A 93 -5.54 19.30 5.39
N LEU A 94 -6.10 20.24 6.14
CA LEU A 94 -7.17 20.03 7.11
C LEU A 94 -8.50 20.35 6.45
N VAL A 95 -9.43 19.39 6.47
CA VAL A 95 -10.82 19.58 6.07
C VAL A 95 -11.67 19.56 7.34
N ASP A 96 -12.09 20.73 7.82
CA ASP A 96 -12.98 20.84 8.97
C ASP A 96 -14.44 20.80 8.50
N LEU A 97 -15.17 19.79 8.97
CA LEU A 97 -16.59 19.56 8.68
C LEU A 97 -17.51 20.19 9.74
N GLY A 98 -16.94 20.87 10.73
CA GLY A 98 -17.68 21.47 11.83
C GLY A 98 -18.31 20.45 12.79
N GLY A 99 -18.84 20.95 13.91
CA GLY A 99 -19.48 20.12 14.93
C GLY A 99 -20.82 19.52 14.50
N GLY A 100 -21.53 20.20 13.59
CA GLY A 100 -22.84 19.77 13.07
C GLY A 100 -22.80 18.48 12.23
N TYR A 101 -21.61 18.09 11.74
CA TYR A 101 -21.45 16.86 10.96
C TYR A 101 -21.47 15.62 11.86
N ILE A 102 -21.22 15.76 13.16
CA ILE A 102 -21.33 14.65 14.10
C ILE A 102 -22.78 14.58 14.61
N PRO A 103 -23.47 13.44 14.46
CA PRO A 103 -24.84 13.29 14.98
C PRO A 103 -24.94 13.62 16.47
N LYS A 104 -25.89 14.49 16.84
CA LYS A 104 -26.11 14.91 18.23
C LYS A 104 -26.43 13.70 19.13
N GLY A 105 -25.73 13.63 20.27
CA GLY A 105 -25.91 12.56 21.26
C GLY A 105 -25.29 11.22 20.89
N MET A 106 -24.58 11.12 19.75
CA MET A 106 -23.84 9.92 19.38
C MET A 106 -22.64 9.72 20.32
N THR A 107 -22.61 8.59 21.02
CA THR A 107 -21.52 8.21 21.96
C THR A 107 -20.64 7.09 21.42
N LYS A 108 -21.06 6.41 20.35
CA LYS A 108 -20.32 5.33 19.68
C LYS A 108 -20.23 5.59 18.18
N PHE A 109 -19.11 5.20 17.60
CA PHE A 109 -18.88 5.34 16.17
C PHE A 109 -19.65 4.26 15.39
N SER A 110 -20.49 4.68 14.44
CA SER A 110 -21.21 3.79 13.52
C SER A 110 -20.50 3.64 12.17
N GLU A 111 -20.63 2.49 11.49
CA GLU A 111 -20.03 2.33 10.15
C GLU A 111 -20.70 3.23 9.10
N THR A 112 -21.98 3.63 9.24
CA THR A 112 -22.59 4.62 8.33
C THR A 112 -21.89 5.99 8.39
N LEU A 113 -21.51 6.45 9.59
CA LEU A 113 -20.68 7.65 9.74
C LEU A 113 -19.28 7.44 9.13
N GLY A 114 -18.72 6.24 9.29
CA GLY A 114 -17.47 5.82 8.64
C GLY A 114 -17.49 5.98 7.13
N GLU A 115 -18.52 5.43 6.48
CA GLU A 115 -18.72 5.53 5.03
C GLU A 115 -18.83 6.98 4.56
N ALA A 116 -19.61 7.81 5.25
CA ALA A 116 -19.75 9.23 4.90
C ALA A 116 -18.42 10.02 5.05
N LEU A 117 -17.63 9.71 6.09
CA LEU A 117 -16.32 10.33 6.28
C LEU A 117 -15.28 9.85 5.25
N ASP A 118 -15.32 8.57 4.90
CA ASP A 118 -14.41 7.99 3.92
C ASP A 118 -14.62 8.61 2.54
N GLU A 119 -15.87 8.91 2.15
CA GLU A 119 -16.19 9.60 0.91
C GLU A 119 -15.52 10.99 0.81
N VAL A 120 -15.60 11.78 1.88
CA VAL A 120 -14.96 13.10 1.96
C VAL A 120 -13.44 12.97 1.95
N SER A 121 -12.91 12.04 2.76
CA SER A 121 -11.47 11.79 2.84
C SER A 121 -10.90 11.39 1.48
N ARG A 122 -11.52 10.41 0.81
CA ARG A 122 -11.13 9.94 -0.52
C ARG A 122 -11.18 11.08 -1.53
N ARG A 123 -12.27 11.85 -1.56
CA ARG A 123 -12.38 12.98 -2.49
C ARG A 123 -11.30 14.03 -2.25
N GLY A 124 -10.98 14.30 -0.99
CA GLY A 124 -9.89 15.20 -0.62
C GLY A 124 -8.56 14.74 -1.20
N HIS A 125 -8.20 13.47 -1.02
CA HIS A 125 -6.98 12.87 -1.57
C HIS A 125 -6.97 12.88 -3.11
N GLU A 126 -8.08 12.51 -3.77
CA GLU A 126 -8.20 12.54 -5.24
C GLU A 126 -7.91 13.91 -5.86
N LEU A 127 -8.23 14.99 -5.16
CA LEU A 127 -8.04 16.35 -5.65
C LEU A 127 -6.60 16.84 -5.54
N VAL A 128 -5.77 16.24 -4.68
CA VAL A 128 -4.46 16.79 -4.31
C VAL A 128 -3.30 15.82 -4.49
N ASP A 129 -3.54 14.52 -4.47
CA ASP A 129 -2.51 13.50 -4.62
C ASP A 129 -1.87 13.55 -6.01
N GLY A 130 -0.54 13.57 -6.05
CA GLY A 130 0.21 13.73 -7.30
C GLY A 130 0.25 15.17 -7.84
N VAL A 131 -0.61 16.06 -7.33
CA VAL A 131 -0.67 17.47 -7.73
C VAL A 131 0.12 18.35 -6.76
N LEU A 132 -0.12 18.19 -5.46
CA LEU A 132 0.51 18.98 -4.40
C LEU A 132 1.50 18.14 -3.60
N ALA A 133 2.64 18.74 -3.26
CA ALA A 133 3.64 18.13 -2.38
C ALA A 133 3.24 18.28 -0.90
N ILE A 134 2.10 17.71 -0.54
CA ILE A 134 1.61 17.63 0.85
C ILE A 134 1.91 16.27 1.46
N ASP A 135 1.79 16.17 2.78
CA ASP A 135 1.94 14.91 3.49
C ASP A 135 0.65 14.10 3.49
N VAL A 136 -0.50 14.73 3.79
CA VAL A 136 -1.80 14.05 3.86
C VAL A 136 -2.97 15.04 3.92
N VAL A 137 -4.17 14.58 3.51
CA VAL A 137 -5.47 15.20 3.83
C VAL A 137 -6.06 14.55 5.09
N THR A 138 -6.53 15.36 6.04
CA THR A 138 -7.13 14.87 7.29
C THR A 138 -8.41 15.62 7.64
N LEU A 139 -9.35 14.94 8.30
CA LEU A 139 -10.65 15.50 8.67
C LEU A 139 -10.64 16.02 10.12
N ARG A 140 -11.33 17.14 10.35
CA ARG A 140 -11.53 17.77 11.66
C ARG A 140 -13.01 18.11 11.87
N PHE A 141 -13.39 18.31 13.13
CA PHE A 141 -14.76 18.63 13.53
C PHE A 141 -14.75 19.72 14.59
N ASN A 142 -14.89 20.98 14.17
CA ASN A 142 -14.64 22.15 15.02
C ASN A 142 -13.24 22.07 15.67
N GLY A 143 -12.21 21.78 14.87
CA GLY A 143 -10.82 21.63 15.30
C GLY A 143 -10.46 20.29 15.98
N ARG A 144 -11.44 19.47 16.39
CA ARG A 144 -11.20 18.17 17.05
C ARG A 144 -10.97 17.04 16.05
N THR A 145 -10.19 16.02 16.44
CA THR A 145 -10.06 14.77 15.68
C THR A 145 -11.25 13.84 15.91
N ILE A 146 -11.42 12.85 15.04
CA ILE A 146 -12.39 11.79 15.26
C ILE A 146 -12.05 10.95 16.52
N ASN A 147 -10.76 10.77 16.81
CA ASN A 147 -10.29 10.01 17.98
C ASN A 147 -10.68 10.72 19.29
N GLU A 148 -10.58 12.05 19.32
CA GLU A 148 -11.02 12.86 20.47
C GLU A 148 -12.53 12.81 20.68
N LEU A 149 -13.31 12.53 19.64
CA LEU A 149 -14.77 12.44 19.70
C LEU A 149 -15.25 11.04 20.13
N PHE A 150 -14.54 9.99 19.74
CA PHE A 150 -14.93 8.59 19.97
C PHE A 150 -13.77 7.74 20.55
N PRO A 151 -13.26 8.06 21.75
CA PRO A 151 -12.04 7.44 22.27
C PRO A 151 -12.12 5.91 22.45
N ASP A 152 -13.31 5.35 22.72
CA ASP A 152 -13.50 3.89 22.88
C ASP A 152 -13.40 3.13 21.55
N ASP A 153 -13.83 3.75 20.46
CA ASP A 153 -13.75 3.17 19.11
C ASP A 153 -12.40 3.43 18.45
N PHE A 154 -11.65 4.42 18.96
CA PHE A 154 -10.35 4.87 18.48
C PHE A 154 -9.34 4.83 19.63
N PRO A 155 -8.91 3.64 20.05
CA PRO A 155 -8.00 3.51 21.17
C PRO A 155 -6.72 4.29 20.90
N VAL A 156 -6.15 4.90 21.95
CA VAL A 156 -4.90 5.67 21.86
C VAL A 156 -3.84 4.82 21.17
N LYS A 157 -3.43 5.25 19.99
CA LYS A 157 -2.40 4.58 19.20
C LYS A 157 -1.08 4.61 19.98
N HIS A 158 -0.39 3.48 20.04
CA HIS A 158 0.80 3.36 20.86
C HIS A 158 1.85 4.41 20.47
N SER A 159 2.42 5.09 21.47
CA SER A 159 3.63 5.86 21.25
C SER A 159 4.78 4.92 20.87
N TRP A 160 5.75 5.42 20.08
CA TRP A 160 6.98 4.67 19.74
C TRP A 160 7.62 3.99 20.96
N LYS A 161 7.60 4.64 22.13
CA LYS A 161 8.14 4.11 23.39
C LYS A 161 7.43 2.83 23.87
N GLN A 162 6.13 2.69 23.63
CA GLN A 162 5.34 1.52 24.02
C GLN A 162 5.57 0.36 23.05
N VAL A 163 5.60 0.65 21.74
CA VAL A 163 5.91 -0.35 20.71
C VAL A 163 7.33 -0.91 20.89
N THR A 164 8.32 -0.04 21.12
CA THR A 164 9.71 -0.48 21.35
C THR A 164 9.88 -1.25 22.65
N LYS A 165 9.12 -0.91 23.72
CA LYS A 165 9.15 -1.64 24.99
C LYS A 165 8.50 -3.03 24.87
N ALA A 166 7.39 -3.14 24.12
CA ALA A 166 6.75 -4.42 23.83
C ALA A 166 7.63 -5.29 22.93
N ALA A 167 8.28 -4.72 21.90
CA ALA A 167 9.23 -5.42 21.06
C ALA A 167 10.50 -5.86 21.81
N ALA A 168 11.02 -5.04 22.72
CA ALA A 168 12.16 -5.39 23.57
C ALA A 168 11.82 -6.46 24.63
N ALA A 169 10.60 -6.45 25.18
CA ALA A 169 10.11 -7.51 26.07
C ALA A 169 9.87 -8.81 25.30
N ALA A 170 9.31 -8.73 24.09
CA ALA A 170 9.15 -9.84 23.17
C ALA A 170 10.47 -10.46 22.72
N ALA A 171 11.56 -9.69 22.64
CA ALA A 171 12.89 -10.21 22.33
C ALA A 171 13.51 -11.04 23.48
N ALA A 172 12.91 -11.02 24.68
CA ALA A 172 13.27 -11.89 25.80
C ALA A 172 12.45 -13.21 25.82
N GLU A 173 11.45 -13.34 24.95
CA GLU A 173 10.57 -14.51 24.75
C GLU A 173 10.43 -14.83 23.25
N THR A 174 9.55 -15.74 22.85
CA THR A 174 9.18 -15.95 21.44
C THR A 174 8.50 -14.68 20.90
N PRO A 175 8.93 -14.10 19.76
CA PRO A 175 8.28 -12.92 19.18
C PRO A 175 6.77 -13.14 18.97
N PRO A 176 5.91 -12.15 19.27
CA PRO A 176 4.47 -12.24 19.01
C PRO A 176 4.17 -12.54 17.54
N PRO A 177 2.98 -13.04 17.20
CA PRO A 177 2.65 -13.33 15.80
C PRO A 177 2.53 -12.05 14.96
N VAL A 178 2.75 -12.18 13.65
CA VAL A 178 2.22 -11.22 12.67
C VAL A 178 0.84 -11.71 12.24
N VAL A 179 -0.14 -10.80 12.18
CA VAL A 179 -1.48 -11.13 11.67
C VAL A 179 -1.57 -10.74 10.20
N ILE A 180 -2.01 -11.68 9.36
CA ILE A 180 -2.43 -11.40 7.98
C ILE A 180 -3.95 -11.43 7.94
N ASN A 181 -4.54 -10.39 7.38
CA ASN A 181 -5.98 -10.28 7.19
C ASN A 181 -6.31 -10.30 5.69
N PRO A 182 -6.69 -11.46 5.12
CA PRO A 182 -7.26 -11.49 3.78
C PRO A 182 -8.64 -10.81 3.79
N GLY A 183 -8.77 -9.73 3.01
CA GLY A 183 -9.94 -8.88 2.94
C GLY A 183 -11.24 -9.64 2.67
N HIS A 184 -12.29 -9.24 3.38
CA HIS A 184 -13.69 -9.66 3.17
C HIS A 184 -13.95 -11.14 3.42
N GLY A 185 -15.01 -11.71 2.81
CA GLY A 185 -15.49 -13.06 3.04
C GLY A 185 -17.02 -13.09 3.12
N ALA A 186 -17.59 -14.27 2.90
CA ALA A 186 -19.02 -14.47 2.94
C ALA A 186 -19.61 -14.19 4.34
N TYR A 187 -20.75 -13.52 4.37
CA TYR A 187 -21.50 -13.21 5.59
C TYR A 187 -23.00 -13.42 5.39
N HIS A 188 -23.74 -13.57 6.49
CA HIS A 188 -25.18 -13.64 6.47
C HIS A 188 -25.78 -12.24 6.41
N ASN A 189 -26.50 -11.95 5.32
CA ASN A 189 -27.21 -10.70 5.14
C ASN A 189 -28.67 -10.86 5.57
N TYR A 190 -29.13 -10.03 6.51
CA TYR A 190 -30.48 -10.18 7.08
C TYR A 190 -31.58 -9.47 6.31
N GLN A 191 -31.24 -8.61 5.33
CA GLN A 191 -32.24 -8.04 4.43
C GLN A 191 -32.72 -9.10 3.43
N TYR A 192 -31.79 -9.91 2.92
CA TYR A 192 -32.09 -10.93 1.92
C TYR A 192 -32.23 -12.34 2.51
N ASN A 193 -31.84 -12.49 3.78
CA ASN A 193 -31.87 -13.75 4.51
C ASN A 193 -31.08 -14.86 3.81
N ASP A 194 -29.85 -14.53 3.39
CA ASP A 194 -28.95 -15.45 2.71
C ASP A 194 -27.47 -15.19 3.05
N TRP A 195 -26.63 -16.12 2.61
CA TRP A 195 -25.18 -16.03 2.70
C TRP A 195 -24.62 -15.48 1.38
N ARG A 196 -23.76 -14.47 1.46
CA ARG A 196 -23.21 -13.80 0.27
C ARG A 196 -21.84 -13.20 0.54
N TYR A 197 -21.06 -13.03 -0.52
CA TYR A 197 -19.84 -12.24 -0.50
C TYR A 197 -20.14 -10.75 -0.24
N GLN A 198 -19.16 -10.05 0.32
CA GLN A 198 -19.27 -8.62 0.62
C GLN A 198 -19.04 -7.75 -0.61
N ARG A 199 -18.28 -8.24 -1.59
CA ARG A 199 -17.97 -7.51 -2.82
C ARG A 199 -18.58 -8.16 -4.04
N GLU A 200 -18.79 -7.35 -5.06
CA GLU A 200 -19.23 -7.81 -6.37
C GLU A 200 -18.03 -8.22 -7.22
N ARG A 201 -18.25 -9.13 -8.16
CA ARG A 201 -17.22 -9.54 -9.11
C ARG A 201 -17.07 -8.50 -10.21
N SER A 202 -15.84 -8.10 -10.51
CA SER A 202 -15.51 -7.20 -11.63
C SER A 202 -14.31 -7.73 -12.40
N PHE A 203 -14.38 -7.72 -13.74
CA PHE A 203 -13.30 -8.20 -14.62
C PHE A 203 -12.70 -9.57 -14.23
N GLY A 204 -13.56 -10.49 -13.75
CA GLY A 204 -13.14 -11.82 -13.30
C GLY A 204 -12.59 -11.87 -11.87
N VAL A 205 -12.33 -10.74 -11.22
CA VAL A 205 -11.83 -10.63 -9.85
C VAL A 205 -13.00 -10.56 -8.86
N LEU A 206 -12.93 -11.36 -7.80
CA LEU A 206 -13.78 -11.25 -6.62
C LEU A 206 -12.87 -11.09 -5.40
N GLU A 207 -12.93 -9.92 -4.77
CA GLU A 207 -12.04 -9.54 -3.67
C GLU A 207 -12.05 -10.55 -2.51
N ASP A 208 -13.23 -11.00 -2.10
CA ASP A 208 -13.43 -11.96 -0.99
C ASP A 208 -12.64 -13.27 -1.14
N LEU A 209 -12.25 -13.62 -2.36
CA LEU A 209 -11.51 -14.84 -2.70
C LEU A 209 -10.05 -14.56 -3.03
N ILE A 210 -9.78 -13.58 -3.89
CA ILE A 210 -8.41 -13.38 -4.42
C ILE A 210 -7.43 -12.93 -3.33
N THR A 211 -7.91 -12.24 -2.29
CA THR A 211 -7.06 -11.80 -1.17
C THR A 211 -6.46 -12.96 -0.38
N LEU A 212 -7.05 -14.16 -0.43
CA LEU A 212 -6.51 -15.38 0.16
C LEU A 212 -5.20 -15.81 -0.52
N ASP A 213 -5.15 -15.77 -1.86
CA ASP A 213 -3.95 -16.15 -2.62
C ASP A 213 -2.76 -15.25 -2.28
N TYR A 214 -3.01 -13.95 -2.16
CA TYR A 214 -2.02 -12.97 -1.70
C TYR A 214 -1.60 -13.21 -0.24
N ALA A 215 -2.55 -13.52 0.64
CA ALA A 215 -2.27 -13.81 2.03
C ALA A 215 -1.37 -15.04 2.20
N ASP A 216 -1.59 -16.10 1.41
CA ASP A 216 -0.77 -17.31 1.42
C ASP A 216 0.65 -17.08 0.90
N ALA A 217 0.78 -16.27 -0.16
CA ALA A 217 2.09 -15.85 -0.63
C ALA A 217 2.85 -15.03 0.45
N LEU A 218 2.17 -14.08 1.10
CA LEU A 218 2.77 -13.28 2.17
C LEU A 218 3.15 -14.13 3.40
N TYR A 219 2.29 -15.07 3.81
CA TYR A 219 2.57 -16.02 4.89
C TYR A 219 3.89 -16.74 4.65
N THR A 220 4.05 -17.28 3.45
CA THR A 220 5.26 -18.03 3.04
C THR A 220 6.50 -17.13 3.13
N TYR A 221 6.42 -15.90 2.62
CA TYR A 221 7.57 -14.99 2.64
C TYR A 221 7.94 -14.51 4.03
N LEU A 222 6.97 -14.16 4.88
CA LEU A 222 7.24 -13.68 6.23
C LEU A 222 8.02 -14.71 7.05
N LEU A 223 7.62 -15.99 7.00
CA LEU A 223 8.32 -17.06 7.73
C LEU A 223 9.67 -17.41 7.10
N ALA A 224 9.74 -17.51 5.77
CA ALA A 224 10.96 -17.96 5.09
C ALA A 224 12.08 -16.91 5.08
N ARG A 225 11.74 -15.61 5.09
CA ARG A 225 12.69 -14.52 4.85
C ARG A 225 12.99 -13.69 6.08
N ASN A 226 12.17 -13.82 7.14
CA ASN A 226 12.35 -13.07 8.37
C ASN A 226 12.33 -13.93 9.65
N PRO A 227 12.99 -15.11 9.69
CA PRO A 227 12.87 -16.05 10.81
C PRO A 227 13.41 -15.51 12.14
N ALA A 228 14.23 -14.44 12.10
CA ALA A 228 14.76 -13.80 13.29
C ALA A 228 13.75 -12.88 13.99
N THR A 229 12.73 -12.36 13.29
CA THR A 229 11.72 -11.46 13.87
C THR A 229 10.28 -11.96 13.69
N VAL A 230 10.04 -12.90 12.78
CA VAL A 230 8.74 -13.53 12.56
C VAL A 230 8.87 -15.03 12.76
N THR A 231 8.46 -15.50 13.94
CA THR A 231 8.44 -16.92 14.31
C THR A 231 7.05 -17.56 14.13
N SER A 232 6.00 -16.74 14.03
CA SER A 232 4.64 -17.21 13.80
C SER A 232 3.80 -16.18 13.03
N VAL A 233 2.89 -16.69 12.21
CA VAL A 233 1.91 -15.89 11.46
C VAL A 233 0.51 -16.45 11.75
N LYS A 234 -0.48 -15.58 11.88
CA LYS A 234 -1.88 -15.94 12.13
C LYS A 234 -2.79 -15.26 11.10
N TYR A 235 -3.83 -15.96 10.68
CA TYR A 235 -4.85 -15.42 9.79
C TYR A 235 -6.06 -14.93 10.59
N THR A 236 -6.77 -13.93 10.06
CA THR A 236 -8.11 -13.54 10.57
C THR A 236 -9.24 -14.39 10.02
N ARG A 237 -8.96 -15.25 9.02
CA ARG A 237 -9.91 -16.18 8.38
C ARG A 237 -9.35 -17.60 8.41
N SER A 238 -10.23 -18.58 8.25
CA SER A 238 -9.80 -19.97 8.10
C SER A 238 -9.06 -20.15 6.78
N THR A 239 -8.12 -21.09 6.74
CA THR A 239 -7.48 -21.56 5.50
C THR A 239 -8.07 -22.89 5.03
N ASP A 240 -9.08 -23.44 5.73
CA ASP A 240 -9.75 -24.68 5.32
C ASP A 240 -10.71 -24.42 4.15
N GLY A 241 -10.22 -24.68 2.94
CA GLY A 241 -11.02 -24.67 1.72
C GLY A 241 -11.71 -25.98 1.38
N SER A 242 -11.59 -27.01 2.23
CA SER A 242 -12.12 -28.35 1.94
C SER A 242 -13.47 -28.63 2.59
N SER A 243 -13.74 -28.04 3.75
CA SER A 243 -14.98 -28.27 4.50
C SER A 243 -15.99 -27.14 4.29
N LEU A 244 -17.28 -27.50 4.16
CA LEU A 244 -18.37 -26.52 4.15
C LEU A 244 -18.58 -25.92 5.54
N TYR A 245 -18.78 -24.61 5.58
CA TYR A 245 -19.11 -23.89 6.81
C TYR A 245 -20.49 -24.29 7.31
N SER A 246 -20.58 -24.54 8.62
CA SER A 246 -21.81 -24.90 9.31
C SER A 246 -22.22 -23.79 10.28
N SER A 247 -23.36 -23.17 10.02
CA SER A 247 -23.89 -22.08 10.86
C SER A 247 -24.46 -22.59 12.20
N SER A 248 -24.84 -23.87 12.23
CA SER A 248 -25.35 -24.61 13.39
C SER A 248 -25.26 -26.11 13.08
N PRO A 249 -25.20 -27.02 14.07
CA PRO A 249 -25.10 -28.46 13.82
C PRO A 249 -26.14 -28.96 12.80
N GLY A 250 -25.67 -29.51 11.68
CA GLY A 250 -26.52 -30.01 10.59
C GLY A 250 -26.98 -28.96 9.56
N VAL A 251 -26.62 -27.68 9.69
CA VAL A 251 -27.01 -26.59 8.78
C VAL A 251 -25.77 -26.01 8.08
N TYR A 252 -25.47 -26.58 6.92
CA TYR A 252 -24.34 -26.19 6.07
C TYR A 252 -24.72 -25.10 5.07
N THR A 253 -23.78 -24.18 4.86
CA THR A 253 -23.85 -23.22 3.77
C THR A 253 -23.25 -23.82 2.49
N THR A 254 -23.35 -23.12 1.37
CA THR A 254 -22.61 -23.45 0.14
C THR A 254 -21.17 -22.95 0.15
N PHE A 255 -20.74 -22.27 1.21
CA PHE A 255 -19.40 -21.69 1.34
C PHE A 255 -18.51 -22.61 2.17
N THR A 256 -17.23 -22.66 1.83
CA THR A 256 -16.21 -23.34 2.65
C THR A 256 -15.76 -22.43 3.80
N TYR A 257 -15.12 -22.99 4.84
CA TYR A 257 -14.61 -22.18 5.94
C TYR A 257 -13.65 -21.07 5.47
N SER A 258 -12.81 -21.34 4.47
CA SER A 258 -11.91 -20.31 3.93
C SER A 258 -12.64 -19.18 3.22
N GLN A 259 -13.85 -19.42 2.70
CA GLN A 259 -14.67 -18.40 2.05
C GLN A 259 -15.42 -17.52 3.04
N MET A 260 -15.51 -17.92 4.32
CA MET A 260 -16.24 -17.17 5.34
C MET A 260 -15.47 -15.94 5.82
N ALA A 261 -16.22 -14.90 6.19
CA ALA A 261 -15.70 -13.69 6.83
C ALA A 261 -15.04 -13.99 8.19
N SER A 262 -14.15 -13.09 8.65
CA SER A 262 -13.34 -13.28 9.85
C SER A 262 -14.15 -13.55 11.10
N ARG A 263 -15.34 -12.93 11.24
CA ARG A 263 -16.17 -13.13 12.45
C ARG A 263 -16.52 -14.60 12.72
N TYR A 264 -16.68 -15.43 11.69
CA TYR A 264 -17.11 -16.82 11.88
C TYR A 264 -15.93 -17.69 12.31
N TYR A 265 -14.77 -17.48 11.70
CA TYR A 265 -13.53 -18.12 12.12
C TYR A 265 -13.18 -17.76 13.56
N LEU A 266 -13.29 -16.48 13.92
CA LEU A 266 -13.01 -16.00 15.27
C LEU A 266 -14.06 -16.45 16.29
N LYS A 267 -15.32 -16.65 15.87
CA LYS A 267 -16.36 -17.29 16.68
C LYS A 267 -15.99 -18.72 17.06
N GLU A 268 -15.40 -19.48 16.14
CA GLU A 268 -14.97 -20.86 16.41
C GLU A 268 -13.74 -20.91 17.32
N LEU A 269 -12.76 -20.03 17.11
CA LEU A 269 -11.56 -19.98 17.93
C LEU A 269 -11.85 -19.46 19.35
N TYR A 270 -12.78 -18.51 19.48
CA TYR A 270 -13.05 -17.79 20.73
C TYR A 270 -14.56 -17.61 20.97
N PRO A 271 -15.32 -18.70 21.19
CA PRO A 271 -16.78 -18.63 21.32
C PRO A 271 -17.25 -17.75 22.49
N ASP A 272 -16.43 -17.60 23.53
CA ASP A 272 -16.78 -16.80 24.71
C ASP A 272 -16.52 -15.29 24.55
N LEU A 273 -15.85 -14.87 23.47
CA LEU A 273 -15.47 -13.47 23.23
C LEU A 273 -16.45 -12.72 22.31
N GLY A 274 -17.67 -13.21 22.15
CA GLY A 274 -18.65 -12.64 21.22
C GLY A 274 -18.89 -11.15 21.41
N SER A 275 -19.21 -10.71 22.63
CA SER A 275 -19.51 -9.30 22.94
C SER A 275 -18.32 -8.34 22.82
N THR A 276 -17.10 -8.87 22.65
CA THR A 276 -15.85 -8.09 22.62
C THR A 276 -15.02 -8.30 21.36
N MET A 277 -15.39 -9.20 20.46
CA MET A 277 -14.60 -9.54 19.27
C MET A 277 -15.46 -9.73 18.02
N TRP A 278 -16.31 -10.75 17.96
CA TRP A 278 -16.94 -11.20 16.70
C TRP A 278 -18.45 -10.98 16.63
N ASN A 279 -19.07 -10.42 17.68
CA ASN A 279 -20.49 -10.09 17.78
C ASN A 279 -20.70 -8.79 18.59
N LEU A 280 -19.93 -7.76 18.25
CA LEU A 280 -19.93 -6.45 18.88
C LEU A 280 -21.21 -5.67 18.55
N PHE A 281 -21.80 -5.92 17.37
CA PHE A 281 -22.95 -5.22 16.83
C PHE A 281 -24.14 -6.16 16.59
N PRO A 282 -24.68 -6.86 17.62
CA PRO A 282 -25.78 -7.82 17.41
C PRO A 282 -27.06 -7.21 16.79
N ASN A 283 -27.19 -5.88 16.83
CA ASN A 283 -28.30 -5.12 16.25
C ASN A 283 -27.84 -4.13 15.15
N GLY A 284 -26.65 -4.33 14.57
CA GLY A 284 -26.00 -3.38 13.65
C GLY A 284 -25.24 -2.26 14.37
N SER A 285 -24.27 -1.64 13.67
CA SER A 285 -23.52 -0.49 14.22
C SER A 285 -24.34 0.81 14.23
N SER A 286 -25.49 0.81 13.56
CA SER A 286 -26.52 1.86 13.56
C SER A 286 -27.88 1.26 13.15
N PRO A 287 -29.02 1.95 13.41
CA PRO A 287 -30.35 1.42 13.10
C PRO A 287 -30.57 1.02 11.62
N ASP A 288 -29.93 1.73 10.69
CA ASP A 288 -30.01 1.48 9.25
C ASP A 288 -29.10 0.32 8.78
N ARG A 289 -28.25 -0.22 9.66
CA ARG A 289 -27.30 -1.30 9.36
C ARG A 289 -27.65 -2.65 10.01
N LEU A 290 -28.88 -2.82 10.51
CA LEU A 290 -29.33 -4.08 11.09
C LEU A 290 -29.15 -5.28 10.12
N SER A 291 -29.35 -5.05 8.83
CA SER A 291 -29.17 -6.05 7.78
C SER A 291 -27.72 -6.45 7.53
N LEU A 292 -26.78 -5.54 7.83
CA LEU A 292 -25.34 -5.65 7.59
C LEU A 292 -24.55 -5.95 8.87
N ARG A 293 -25.22 -6.24 9.98
CA ARG A 293 -24.57 -6.39 11.28
C ARG A 293 -23.41 -7.39 11.30
N GLU A 294 -23.49 -8.46 10.52
CA GLU A 294 -22.42 -9.47 10.49
C GLU A 294 -21.23 -9.04 9.63
N GLN A 295 -21.45 -8.15 8.66
CA GLN A 295 -20.39 -7.45 7.95
C GLN A 295 -19.71 -6.42 8.87
N ASP A 296 -20.49 -5.66 9.66
CA ASP A 296 -19.94 -4.71 10.64
C ASP A 296 -19.07 -5.44 11.69
N ASP A 297 -19.56 -6.60 12.18
CA ASP A 297 -18.81 -7.46 13.10
C ASP A 297 -17.53 -8.03 12.46
N ASP A 298 -17.59 -8.45 11.20
CA ASP A 298 -16.41 -8.94 10.47
C ASP A 298 -15.29 -7.89 10.41
N ILE A 299 -15.63 -6.65 10.02
CA ILE A 299 -14.68 -5.55 9.93
C ILE A 299 -14.05 -5.26 11.31
N ALA A 300 -14.86 -5.21 12.36
CA ALA A 300 -14.37 -4.93 13.71
C ALA A 300 -13.55 -6.08 14.33
N ALA A 301 -13.88 -7.32 14.01
CA ALA A 301 -13.24 -8.49 14.62
C ALA A 301 -11.75 -8.62 14.27
N ARG A 302 -11.36 -8.19 13.06
CA ARG A 302 -9.99 -8.30 12.54
C ARG A 302 -8.95 -7.56 13.41
N PRO A 303 -9.07 -6.25 13.68
CA PRO A 303 -8.16 -5.57 14.60
C PRO A 303 -8.30 -6.04 16.05
N LEU A 304 -9.52 -6.38 16.50
CA LEU A 304 -9.74 -6.86 17.87
C LEU A 304 -9.03 -8.19 18.14
N TYR A 305 -8.99 -9.09 17.15
CA TYR A 305 -8.20 -10.32 17.21
C TYR A 305 -6.71 -10.04 17.32
N ALA A 306 -6.16 -9.15 16.48
CA ALA A 306 -4.75 -8.79 16.53
C ALA A 306 -4.35 -8.21 17.90
N ASN A 307 -5.21 -7.38 18.49
CA ASN A 307 -5.02 -6.86 19.84
C ASN A 307 -5.05 -7.98 20.89
N HIS A 308 -6.04 -8.87 20.80
CA HIS A 308 -6.23 -9.97 21.75
C HIS A 308 -4.99 -10.87 21.85
N ILE A 309 -4.40 -11.22 20.70
CA ILE A 309 -3.20 -12.06 20.65
C ILE A 309 -1.89 -11.26 20.79
N LYS A 310 -1.98 -9.95 21.00
CA LYS A 310 -0.84 -9.02 21.14
C LYS A 310 0.12 -9.10 19.95
N ALA A 311 -0.43 -9.09 18.73
CA ALA A 311 0.34 -9.22 17.50
C ALA A 311 1.41 -8.12 17.37
N GLN A 312 2.47 -8.40 16.59
CA GLN A 312 3.48 -7.38 16.24
C GLN A 312 2.90 -6.31 15.31
N ALA A 313 2.03 -6.74 14.40
CA ALA A 313 1.31 -5.91 13.43
C ALA A 313 0.16 -6.71 12.83
N ILE A 314 -0.79 -6.01 12.20
CA ILE A 314 -1.78 -6.57 11.29
C ILE A 314 -1.58 -6.01 9.88
N LEU A 315 -1.48 -6.91 8.91
CA LEU A 315 -1.34 -6.62 7.49
C LEU A 315 -2.63 -7.03 6.77
N SER A 316 -3.54 -6.09 6.54
CA SER A 316 -4.76 -6.32 5.77
C SER A 316 -4.49 -6.23 4.27
N ILE A 317 -4.96 -7.21 3.51
CA ILE A 317 -4.78 -7.30 2.06
C ILE A 317 -6.14 -7.18 1.39
N HIS A 318 -6.29 -6.18 0.53
CA HIS A 318 -7.51 -5.82 -0.17
C HIS A 318 -7.25 -5.56 -1.65
N THR A 319 -8.33 -5.43 -2.40
CA THR A 319 -8.31 -4.89 -3.77
C THR A 319 -9.29 -3.74 -3.85
N ASN A 320 -8.95 -2.69 -4.58
CA ASN A 320 -9.74 -1.47 -4.55
C ASN A 320 -10.82 -1.44 -5.64
N ALA A 321 -11.80 -0.56 -5.45
CA ALA A 321 -12.83 -0.26 -6.42
C ALA A 321 -12.98 1.26 -6.55
N SER A 322 -13.25 1.71 -7.76
CA SER A 322 -13.62 3.09 -8.07
C SER A 322 -14.69 3.10 -9.15
N ASP A 323 -15.61 4.06 -9.06
CA ASP A 323 -16.57 4.38 -10.11
C ASP A 323 -15.88 4.97 -11.35
N ASP A 324 -14.70 5.58 -11.17
CA ASP A 324 -13.84 6.00 -12.27
C ASP A 324 -12.96 4.84 -12.70
N ALA A 325 -13.32 4.24 -13.84
CA ALA A 325 -12.62 3.11 -14.46
C ALA A 325 -11.16 3.42 -14.84
N THR A 326 -10.72 4.69 -14.86
CA THR A 326 -9.33 5.07 -15.09
C THR A 326 -8.47 5.02 -13.82
N THR A 327 -9.09 4.98 -12.64
CA THR A 327 -8.39 4.86 -11.36
C THR A 327 -7.64 3.52 -11.30
N ARG A 328 -6.35 3.57 -10.95
CA ARG A 328 -5.49 2.41 -10.93
C ARG A 328 -4.30 2.55 -9.98
N GLY A 329 -3.66 1.43 -9.67
CA GLY A 329 -2.45 1.32 -8.89
C GLY A 329 -2.64 0.83 -7.45
N THR A 330 -1.52 0.62 -6.77
CA THR A 330 -1.47 0.19 -5.37
C THR A 330 -1.54 1.40 -4.42
N THR A 331 -2.32 1.26 -3.34
CA THR A 331 -2.36 2.22 -2.23
C THR A 331 -2.21 1.52 -0.88
N VAL A 332 -1.70 2.23 0.13
CA VAL A 332 -1.64 1.74 1.51
C VAL A 332 -2.34 2.75 2.41
N TRP A 333 -3.26 2.27 3.24
CA TRP A 333 -4.06 3.09 4.14
C TRP A 333 -3.73 2.78 5.60
N VAL A 334 -3.60 3.82 6.39
CA VAL A 334 -3.36 3.75 7.84
C VAL A 334 -4.38 4.62 8.58
N GLN A 335 -4.52 4.38 9.88
CA GLN A 335 -5.33 5.27 10.71
C GLN A 335 -4.64 6.64 10.83
N PRO A 336 -5.38 7.77 10.76
CA PRO A 336 -4.81 9.08 11.05
C PRO A 336 -4.11 9.13 12.40
N GLU A 337 -2.98 9.84 12.44
CA GLU A 337 -2.16 10.05 13.65
C GLU A 337 -1.53 8.76 14.23
N ASP A 338 -1.41 7.69 13.43
CA ASP A 338 -0.73 6.43 13.77
C ASP A 338 0.66 6.35 13.14
N GLU A 339 1.64 6.97 13.79
CA GLU A 339 3.01 7.07 13.27
C GLU A 339 3.71 5.70 13.05
N PRO A 340 3.61 4.71 13.97
CA PRO A 340 4.14 3.38 13.70
C PRO A 340 3.55 2.71 12.44
N SER A 341 2.24 2.83 12.24
CA SER A 341 1.57 2.31 11.03
C SER A 341 2.01 3.06 9.79
N LYS A 342 2.20 4.39 9.88
CA LYS A 342 2.71 5.23 8.78
C LYS A 342 4.12 4.83 8.36
N VAL A 343 5.01 4.55 9.30
CA VAL A 343 6.38 4.06 9.01
C VAL A 343 6.33 2.69 8.33
N LEU A 344 5.52 1.77 8.86
CA LEU A 344 5.32 0.46 8.24
C LEU A 344 4.77 0.57 6.81
N GLY A 345 3.69 1.32 6.61
CA GLY A 345 3.06 1.49 5.31
C GLY A 345 3.96 2.19 4.29
N SER A 346 4.75 3.19 4.72
CA SER A 346 5.71 3.88 3.84
C SER A 346 6.85 2.96 3.41
N SER A 347 7.34 2.11 4.32
CA SER A 347 8.31 1.06 3.99
C SER A 347 7.72 0.06 2.99
N VAL A 348 6.47 -0.37 3.19
CA VAL A 348 5.77 -1.25 2.25
C VAL A 348 5.64 -0.63 0.86
N LEU A 349 5.19 0.62 0.73
CA LEU A 349 5.12 1.31 -0.57
C LEU A 349 6.48 1.42 -1.26
N CYS A 350 7.55 1.72 -0.51
CA CYS A 350 8.90 1.80 -1.03
C CYS A 350 9.35 0.46 -1.67
N TYR A 351 9.21 -0.64 -0.94
CA TYR A 351 9.70 -1.93 -1.43
C TYR A 351 8.73 -2.63 -2.38
N LEU A 352 7.44 -2.27 -2.37
CA LEU A 352 6.51 -2.62 -3.46
C LEU A 352 7.00 -2.03 -4.78
N LYS A 353 7.41 -0.76 -4.84
CA LYS A 353 7.97 -0.16 -6.06
C LYS A 353 9.16 -0.95 -6.56
N GLU A 354 10.12 -1.23 -5.68
CA GLU A 354 11.31 -1.99 -6.07
C GLU A 354 10.98 -3.39 -6.61
N GLN A 355 10.09 -4.13 -5.94
CA GLN A 355 9.78 -5.52 -6.31
C GLN A 355 8.87 -5.59 -7.54
N VAL A 356 7.79 -4.80 -7.60
CA VAL A 356 6.84 -4.82 -8.72
C VAL A 356 7.48 -4.25 -9.99
N HIS A 357 8.24 -3.15 -9.89
CA HIS A 357 8.90 -2.57 -11.07
C HIS A 357 10.04 -3.42 -11.62
N SER A 358 10.52 -4.43 -10.88
CA SER A 358 11.45 -5.42 -11.42
C SER A 358 10.79 -6.50 -12.30
N VAL A 359 9.46 -6.61 -12.30
CA VAL A 359 8.75 -7.60 -13.10
C VAL A 359 8.50 -7.08 -14.52
N PRO A 360 8.91 -7.82 -15.58
CA PRO A 360 8.58 -7.45 -16.95
C PRO A 360 7.07 -7.25 -17.13
N GLY A 361 6.67 -6.13 -17.75
CA GLY A 361 5.26 -5.75 -17.92
C GLY A 361 4.71 -4.85 -16.81
N TYR A 362 5.41 -4.70 -15.69
CA TYR A 362 4.97 -3.88 -14.55
C TYR A 362 5.98 -2.81 -14.14
N THR A 363 6.96 -2.49 -14.99
CA THR A 363 8.01 -1.47 -14.74
C THR A 363 7.44 -0.10 -14.39
N ASP A 364 6.28 0.23 -14.95
CA ASP A 364 5.59 1.52 -14.77
C ASP A 364 4.24 1.34 -14.06
N PHE A 365 4.05 0.23 -13.33
CA PHE A 365 2.83 0.00 -12.56
C PHE A 365 2.70 1.07 -11.47
N ARG A 366 1.51 1.69 -11.36
CA ARG A 366 1.31 2.82 -10.44
C ARG A 366 1.31 2.31 -8.99
N ILE A 367 2.18 2.86 -8.16
CA ILE A 367 2.22 2.61 -6.71
C ILE A 367 2.30 3.97 -6.05
N ALA A 368 1.41 4.21 -5.07
CA ALA A 368 1.35 5.48 -4.36
C ALA A 368 2.71 5.91 -3.78
N ASP A 369 2.99 7.21 -3.80
CA ASP A 369 4.21 7.77 -3.23
C ASP A 369 4.18 7.87 -1.70
N ARG A 370 2.97 7.93 -1.14
CA ARG A 370 2.72 8.13 0.29
C ARG A 370 1.57 7.24 0.74
N VAL A 371 1.53 6.95 2.03
CA VAL A 371 0.37 6.30 2.64
C VAL A 371 -0.81 7.27 2.65
N GLY A 372 -2.01 6.75 2.40
CA GLY A 372 -3.24 7.46 2.69
C GLY A 372 -3.57 7.34 4.18
N GLU A 373 -4.08 8.41 4.79
CA GLU A 373 -4.65 8.37 6.14
C GLU A 373 -6.17 8.50 6.02
N ALA A 374 -6.91 7.50 6.50
CA ALA A 374 -8.37 7.48 6.47
C ALA A 374 -8.94 6.61 7.60
N ASN A 375 -10.18 6.86 7.97
CA ASN A 375 -10.84 6.12 9.03
C ASN A 375 -11.43 4.77 8.55
N LYS A 376 -10.55 3.80 8.31
CA LYS A 376 -10.93 2.46 7.87
C LYS A 376 -11.20 1.56 9.08
N GLY A 377 -12.33 0.85 9.07
CA GLY A 377 -12.77 0.04 10.22
C GLY A 377 -11.75 -0.99 10.71
N GLU A 378 -10.98 -1.58 9.78
CA GLU A 378 -9.94 -2.58 10.09
C GLU A 378 -8.67 -2.00 10.74
N ASN A 379 -8.41 -0.70 10.57
CA ASN A 379 -7.31 -0.01 11.24
C ASN A 379 -7.76 0.71 12.51
N ARG A 380 -9.03 1.14 12.55
CA ARG A 380 -9.60 2.01 13.59
C ARG A 380 -9.33 1.48 14.99
N ARG A 381 -9.73 0.24 15.25
CA ARG A 381 -9.67 -0.42 16.57
C ARG A 381 -8.35 -1.11 16.87
N ALA A 382 -7.38 -1.08 15.95
CA ALA A 382 -6.09 -1.71 16.18
C ALA A 382 -5.28 -0.93 17.23
N THR A 383 -4.70 -1.65 18.19
CA THR A 383 -3.71 -1.13 19.13
C THR A 383 -2.30 -1.54 18.73
N VAL A 384 -2.12 -2.21 17.60
CA VAL A 384 -0.82 -2.60 17.03
C VAL A 384 -0.64 -1.89 15.69
N PRO A 385 0.58 -1.77 15.15
CA PRO A 385 0.77 -1.26 13.79
C PRO A 385 -0.15 -2.00 12.80
N ALA A 386 -0.95 -1.24 12.06
CA ALA A 386 -2.04 -1.74 11.21
C ALA A 386 -2.06 -1.01 9.87
N ILE A 387 -1.98 -1.77 8.79
CA ILE A 387 -2.08 -1.23 7.43
C ILE A 387 -3.13 -1.99 6.64
N ILE A 388 -3.80 -1.28 5.73
CA ILE A 388 -4.59 -1.88 4.65
C ILE A 388 -3.83 -1.64 3.37
N LEU A 389 -3.38 -2.72 2.73
CA LEU A 389 -2.83 -2.72 1.40
C LEU A 389 -3.95 -2.96 0.40
N GLU A 390 -4.25 -1.94 -0.39
CA GLU A 390 -5.09 -2.05 -1.58
C GLU A 390 -4.17 -2.37 -2.77
N VAL A 391 -4.09 -3.64 -3.15
CA VAL A 391 -3.07 -4.12 -4.09
C VAL A 391 -3.20 -3.46 -5.47
N ALA A 392 -4.41 -3.39 -6.00
CA ALA A 392 -4.74 -2.73 -7.27
C ALA A 392 -6.26 -2.53 -7.39
N PHE A 393 -6.74 -1.80 -8.40
CA PHE A 393 -8.17 -1.56 -8.61
C PHE A 393 -8.82 -2.66 -9.45
N HIS A 394 -9.67 -3.51 -8.86
CA HIS A 394 -10.37 -4.57 -9.60
C HIS A 394 -11.46 -4.04 -10.54
N THR A 395 -11.86 -2.77 -10.43
CA THR A 395 -12.75 -2.08 -11.39
C THR A 395 -12.00 -1.47 -12.58
N ASN A 396 -10.67 -1.53 -12.60
CA ASN A 396 -9.86 -1.19 -13.76
C ASN A 396 -9.38 -2.48 -14.45
N SER A 397 -9.56 -2.59 -15.76
CA SER A 397 -9.29 -3.85 -16.47
C SER A 397 -7.81 -4.26 -16.51
N GLN A 398 -6.87 -3.30 -16.52
CA GLN A 398 -5.44 -3.59 -16.52
C GLN A 398 -4.98 -4.06 -15.13
N ASP A 399 -5.43 -3.37 -14.09
CA ASP A 399 -5.17 -3.74 -12.72
C ASP A 399 -5.84 -5.08 -12.35
N ALA A 400 -7.06 -5.34 -12.83
CA ALA A 400 -7.73 -6.62 -12.65
C ALA A 400 -6.97 -7.78 -13.32
N ALA A 401 -6.33 -7.53 -14.47
CA ALA A 401 -5.44 -8.50 -15.10
C ALA A 401 -4.16 -8.71 -14.27
N ALA A 402 -3.57 -7.63 -13.74
CA ALA A 402 -2.41 -7.71 -12.84
C ALA A 402 -2.72 -8.50 -11.56
N LEU A 403 -3.91 -8.29 -10.97
CA LEU A 403 -4.36 -9.03 -9.78
C LEU A 403 -4.40 -10.54 -10.00
N GLN A 404 -4.64 -10.99 -11.24
CA GLN A 404 -4.71 -12.40 -11.62
C GLN A 404 -3.35 -12.97 -12.10
N ASP A 405 -2.33 -12.12 -12.30
CA ASP A 405 -1.01 -12.55 -12.73
C ASP A 405 -0.16 -12.98 -11.53
N THR A 406 0.20 -14.26 -11.49
CA THR A 406 1.03 -14.83 -10.44
C THR A 406 2.37 -14.09 -10.26
N ASN A 407 3.02 -13.59 -11.31
CA ASN A 407 4.28 -12.86 -11.16
C ASN A 407 4.08 -11.54 -10.42
N PHE A 408 2.98 -10.83 -10.72
CA PHE A 408 2.60 -9.60 -10.02
C PHE A 408 2.20 -9.90 -8.57
N GLN A 409 1.43 -10.96 -8.31
CA GLN A 409 1.06 -11.39 -6.96
C GLN A 409 2.30 -11.65 -6.10
N GLN A 410 3.23 -12.46 -6.61
CA GLN A 410 4.46 -12.82 -5.90
C GLN A 410 5.37 -11.60 -5.68
N ALA A 411 5.55 -10.73 -6.68
CA ALA A 411 6.32 -9.50 -6.51
C ALA A 411 5.70 -8.55 -5.49
N SER A 412 4.37 -8.39 -5.50
CA SER A 412 3.66 -7.58 -4.54
C SER A 412 3.90 -8.07 -3.10
N MET A 413 3.74 -9.38 -2.86
CA MET A 413 3.92 -9.93 -1.51
C MET A 413 5.37 -9.99 -1.05
N ARG A 414 6.34 -10.11 -1.97
CA ARG A 414 7.76 -9.87 -1.66
C ARG A 414 8.00 -8.43 -1.24
N GLY A 415 7.36 -7.46 -1.90
CA GLY A 415 7.41 -6.05 -1.54
C GLY A 415 6.87 -5.78 -0.14
N VAL A 416 5.73 -6.39 0.21
CA VAL A 416 5.14 -6.29 1.56
C VAL A 416 6.03 -6.91 2.63
N GLU A 417 6.54 -8.14 2.40
CA GLU A 417 7.48 -8.79 3.33
C GLU A 417 8.71 -7.92 3.56
N LYS A 418 9.33 -7.44 2.48
CA LYS A 418 10.53 -6.62 2.54
C LYS A 418 10.26 -5.30 3.26
N GLY A 419 9.11 -4.68 3.02
CA GLY A 419 8.62 -3.52 3.74
C GLY A 419 8.47 -3.76 5.24
N PHE A 420 7.82 -4.84 5.63
CA PHE A 420 7.65 -5.20 7.04
C PHE A 420 8.99 -5.49 7.73
N ARG A 421 9.89 -6.22 7.08
CA ARG A 421 11.22 -6.55 7.60
C ARG A 421 12.13 -5.33 7.75
N LEU A 422 11.99 -4.35 6.85
CA LEU A 422 12.86 -3.17 6.79
C LEU A 422 12.20 -1.87 7.30
N LYS A 423 11.04 -1.95 7.96
CA LYS A 423 10.31 -0.77 8.48
C LYS A 423 11.14 0.17 9.36
N ASP A 424 12.13 -0.37 10.08
CA ASP A 424 13.03 0.41 10.95
C ASP A 424 14.32 0.87 10.23
N LYS A 425 14.38 0.71 8.90
CA LYS A 425 15.49 1.12 8.04
C LYS A 425 15.02 2.17 7.05
N PRO A 426 15.91 3.09 6.62
CA PRO A 426 15.61 3.97 5.51
C PRO A 426 15.23 3.17 4.25
N CYS A 427 14.30 3.73 3.47
CA CYS A 427 14.02 3.26 2.12
C CYS A 427 15.26 3.47 1.25
N THR A 428 15.97 2.38 0.93
CA THR A 428 17.17 2.41 0.09
C THR A 428 17.04 1.38 -1.01
N THR A 429 16.86 1.85 -2.24
CA THR A 429 16.77 1.01 -3.43
C THR A 429 18.08 0.28 -3.72
N PHE A 430 18.00 -0.95 -4.20
CA PHE A 430 19.17 -1.70 -4.63
C PHE A 430 19.87 -1.03 -5.83
N LYS A 431 21.09 -0.53 -5.62
CA LYS A 431 21.87 0.14 -6.67
C LYS A 431 23.39 -0.01 -6.48
N ILE A 432 24.12 0.06 -7.59
CA ILE A 432 25.58 0.18 -7.58
C ILE A 432 25.94 1.62 -7.22
N THR A 433 26.82 1.78 -6.23
CA THR A 433 27.28 3.11 -5.77
C THR A 433 28.67 3.46 -6.29
N ALA A 434 29.54 2.45 -6.49
CA ALA A 434 30.84 2.67 -7.07
C ALA A 434 31.43 1.41 -7.71
N ILE A 435 32.11 1.61 -8.83
CA ILE A 435 33.06 0.66 -9.41
C ILE A 435 34.33 1.47 -9.75
N PRO A 436 35.38 1.44 -8.91
CA PRO A 436 36.60 2.18 -9.19
C PRO A 436 37.31 1.61 -10.41
N ALA A 437 38.04 2.46 -11.14
CA ALA A 437 38.88 1.99 -12.23
C ALA A 437 39.99 1.09 -11.68
N VAL A 438 40.18 -0.06 -12.32
CA VAL A 438 41.22 -1.04 -11.94
C VAL A 438 42.22 -1.20 -13.09
N SER A 439 43.50 -1.30 -12.75
CA SER A 439 44.55 -1.63 -13.70
C SER A 439 45.47 -2.66 -13.07
N ASP A 440 45.53 -3.86 -13.63
CA ASP A 440 46.36 -4.96 -13.12
C ASP A 440 46.72 -5.92 -14.26
N ARG A 441 47.60 -6.89 -13.99
CA ARG A 441 47.97 -7.96 -14.92
C ARG A 441 46.76 -8.76 -15.36
N TRP A 442 46.74 -9.26 -16.60
CA TRP A 442 45.63 -10.00 -17.22
C TRP A 442 44.90 -10.98 -16.28
N LYS A 443 45.64 -11.82 -15.55
CA LYS A 443 45.06 -12.85 -14.65
C LYS A 443 44.56 -12.32 -13.31
N ASN A 444 44.92 -11.09 -12.95
CA ASN A 444 44.72 -10.51 -11.62
C ASN A 444 43.67 -9.40 -11.58
N VAL A 445 43.15 -8.95 -12.73
CA VAL A 445 42.14 -7.87 -12.77
C VAL A 445 40.85 -8.33 -12.10
N VAL A 446 40.69 -7.96 -10.84
CA VAL A 446 39.46 -8.15 -10.06
C VAL A 446 38.77 -6.80 -9.94
N ILE A 447 37.50 -6.73 -10.37
CA ILE A 447 36.74 -5.48 -10.31
C ILE A 447 35.92 -5.44 -9.03
N PRO A 448 36.22 -4.55 -8.08
CA PRO A 448 35.40 -4.38 -6.88
C PRO A 448 34.15 -3.58 -7.23
N VAL A 449 33.01 -4.04 -6.75
CA VAL A 449 31.71 -3.39 -6.89
C VAL A 449 31.21 -3.05 -5.50
N LYS A 450 30.89 -1.78 -5.26
CA LYS A 450 30.16 -1.33 -4.08
C LYS A 450 28.71 -1.09 -4.46
N TYR A 451 27.80 -1.56 -3.62
CA TYR A 451 26.37 -1.34 -3.79
C TYR A 451 25.73 -0.85 -2.49
N GLU A 452 24.47 -0.48 -2.55
CA GLU A 452 23.64 -0.18 -1.38
C GLU A 452 22.25 -0.79 -1.56
N GLY A 453 21.43 -0.71 -0.51
CA GLY A 453 20.10 -1.33 -0.45
C GLY A 453 20.13 -2.68 0.25
N PHE A 454 19.02 -3.40 0.14
CA PHE A 454 18.80 -4.66 0.85
C PHE A 454 18.46 -5.79 -0.12
N PRO A 455 19.38 -6.16 -1.03
CA PRO A 455 19.13 -7.20 -2.03
C PRO A 455 18.86 -8.56 -1.40
N ARG A 456 18.11 -9.40 -2.12
CA ARG A 456 18.05 -10.83 -1.80
C ARG A 456 19.30 -11.53 -2.34
N TYR A 457 19.89 -12.39 -1.53
CA TYR A 457 21.04 -13.19 -1.95
C TYR A 457 20.59 -14.54 -2.54
N PRO A 458 21.36 -15.12 -3.49
CA PRO A 458 22.62 -14.61 -4.02
C PRO A 458 22.44 -13.41 -4.97
N ILE A 459 23.44 -12.54 -5.05
CA ILE A 459 23.50 -11.48 -6.07
C ILE A 459 24.37 -11.97 -7.22
N THR A 460 23.91 -11.74 -8.45
CA THR A 460 24.66 -11.98 -9.67
C THR A 460 25.07 -10.67 -10.32
N SER A 461 26.21 -10.65 -11.00
CA SER A 461 26.63 -9.51 -11.85
C SER A 461 26.55 -9.89 -13.32
N ARG A 462 26.27 -8.88 -14.16
CA ARG A 462 26.44 -8.95 -15.61
C ARG A 462 27.25 -7.76 -16.06
N THR A 463 28.35 -8.03 -16.77
CA THR A 463 29.25 -6.99 -17.31
C THR A 463 29.38 -7.13 -18.81
N ILE A 464 29.21 -6.02 -19.52
CA ILE A 464 29.50 -5.88 -20.96
C ILE A 464 30.75 -5.03 -21.08
N SER A 465 31.76 -5.49 -21.82
CA SER A 465 33.05 -4.82 -21.94
C SER A 465 33.39 -4.51 -23.39
N CYS A 466 33.80 -3.28 -23.68
CA CYS A 466 34.09 -2.82 -25.03
C CYS A 466 35.48 -2.20 -25.13
N ARG A 467 36.22 -2.51 -26.19
CA ARG A 467 37.50 -1.84 -26.53
C ARG A 467 37.27 -0.56 -27.31
N ALA A 468 36.35 -0.62 -28.25
CA ALA A 468 35.82 0.48 -29.04
C ALA A 468 34.28 0.40 -29.05
N SER A 469 33.59 1.42 -29.55
CA SER A 469 32.11 1.49 -29.54
C SER A 469 31.41 0.32 -30.24
N ASP A 470 32.10 -0.33 -31.17
CA ASP A 470 31.64 -1.43 -32.03
C ASP A 470 32.30 -2.79 -31.71
N ASP A 471 33.34 -2.80 -30.88
CA ASP A 471 34.05 -4.02 -30.43
C ASP A 471 33.75 -4.31 -28.96
N CYS A 472 32.58 -4.91 -28.72
CA CYS A 472 32.07 -5.26 -27.40
C CYS A 472 32.01 -6.78 -27.19
N ASP A 473 32.70 -7.27 -26.16
CA ASP A 473 32.46 -8.58 -25.57
C ASP A 473 31.13 -8.55 -24.81
N LYS A 474 30.12 -9.22 -25.39
CA LYS A 474 28.79 -9.39 -24.79
C LYS A 474 28.72 -10.63 -23.88
N THR A 475 29.83 -11.31 -23.65
CA THR A 475 29.87 -12.51 -22.80
C THR A 475 29.48 -12.13 -21.38
N THR A 476 28.33 -12.65 -20.94
CA THR A 476 27.85 -12.46 -19.57
C THR A 476 28.77 -13.22 -18.61
N ARG A 477 29.49 -12.49 -17.76
CA ARG A 477 30.29 -13.07 -16.69
C ARG A 477 29.55 -12.94 -15.38
N ILE A 478 29.17 -14.07 -14.82
CA ILE A 478 28.38 -14.15 -13.59
C ILE A 478 29.35 -14.32 -12.43
N SER A 479 29.43 -13.31 -11.57
CA SER A 479 30.03 -13.46 -10.23
C SER A 479 28.94 -13.44 -9.18
N TYR A 480 29.10 -14.27 -8.15
CA TYR A 480 28.18 -14.40 -7.03
C TYR A 480 28.73 -13.68 -5.80
N SER A 481 27.85 -13.04 -5.06
CA SER A 481 28.14 -12.52 -3.73
C SER A 481 27.14 -13.11 -2.76
N ASP A 482 27.62 -13.50 -1.59
CA ASP A 482 26.81 -13.82 -0.42
C ASP A 482 26.64 -12.58 0.47
N ALA A 483 25.85 -12.72 1.54
CA ALA A 483 25.58 -11.64 2.48
C ALA A 483 26.87 -11.13 3.15
N GLY A 484 27.18 -9.84 2.98
CA GLY A 484 28.29 -9.19 3.67
C GLY A 484 28.84 -7.93 2.99
N GLY A 485 29.05 -6.87 3.78
CA GLY A 485 29.88 -5.71 3.43
C GLY A 485 29.39 -4.80 2.30
N ASN A 486 28.24 -5.07 1.68
CA ASN A 486 27.72 -4.35 0.51
C ASN A 486 28.75 -4.22 -0.63
N THR A 487 29.57 -5.26 -0.78
CA THR A 487 30.63 -5.34 -1.77
C THR A 487 30.59 -6.67 -2.51
N MET A 488 30.89 -6.64 -3.80
CA MET A 488 31.09 -7.82 -4.65
C MET A 488 32.44 -7.69 -5.37
N LYS A 489 33.03 -8.81 -5.77
CA LYS A 489 34.20 -8.85 -6.65
C LYS A 489 33.83 -9.58 -7.93
N ILE A 490 34.06 -8.94 -9.08
CA ILE A 490 33.95 -9.60 -10.38
C ILE A 490 35.32 -10.21 -10.70
N GLN A 491 35.33 -11.54 -10.83
CA GLN A 491 36.53 -12.34 -11.08
C GLN A 491 37.09 -12.12 -12.51
N PRO A 492 38.35 -12.52 -12.80
CA PRO A 492 39.15 -11.98 -13.90
C PRO A 492 38.47 -11.89 -15.26
N ILE A 493 38.43 -10.65 -15.79
CA ILE A 493 37.68 -10.32 -17.01
C ILE A 493 38.57 -10.33 -18.28
N CYS A 494 39.90 -10.32 -18.13
CA CYS A 494 40.80 -10.15 -19.27
C CYS A 494 41.07 -11.42 -20.09
N GLY A 495 40.69 -12.61 -19.59
CA GLY A 495 40.97 -13.90 -20.26
C GLY A 495 42.45 -14.32 -20.17
N GLU A 496 42.84 -15.38 -20.87
CA GLU A 496 44.21 -15.95 -20.79
C GLU A 496 45.25 -15.32 -21.73
N LYS A 497 44.86 -14.36 -22.58
CA LYS A 497 45.76 -13.83 -23.62
C LYS A 497 46.92 -13.04 -23.03
N PHE A 498 48.13 -13.55 -23.22
CA PHE A 498 49.38 -12.84 -23.06
C PHE A 498 49.68 -12.03 -24.33
N GLY A 499 49.88 -10.72 -24.18
CA GLY A 499 50.45 -9.89 -25.24
C GLY A 499 50.37 -8.39 -24.94
N PRO A 500 51.45 -7.61 -25.16
CA PRO A 500 51.35 -6.15 -25.23
C PRO A 500 50.49 -5.73 -26.44
N PRO A 501 49.83 -4.56 -26.41
CA PRO A 501 49.88 -3.51 -25.38
C PRO A 501 48.80 -3.64 -24.29
N ALA A 502 48.98 -2.85 -23.21
CA ALA A 502 47.95 -2.66 -22.20
C ALA A 502 46.62 -2.24 -22.86
N THR A 503 45.55 -2.96 -22.54
CA THR A 503 44.25 -2.74 -23.20
C THR A 503 43.25 -2.20 -22.18
N LYS A 504 42.76 -0.98 -22.44
CA LYS A 504 41.67 -0.38 -21.66
C LYS A 504 40.31 -0.82 -22.23
N TYR A 505 39.40 -1.18 -21.34
CA TYR A 505 38.02 -1.51 -21.65
C TYR A 505 37.10 -0.49 -21.00
N ASN A 506 36.10 -0.04 -21.74
CA ASN A 506 34.93 0.64 -21.21
C ASN A 506 33.86 -0.40 -20.95
N ALA A 507 33.34 -0.45 -19.74
CA ALA A 507 32.43 -1.50 -19.31
C ALA A 507 31.16 -0.95 -18.69
N THR A 508 30.09 -1.73 -18.80
CA THR A 508 28.82 -1.46 -18.15
C THR A 508 28.43 -2.68 -17.33
N THR A 509 28.16 -2.48 -16.05
CA THR A 509 27.82 -3.55 -15.11
C THR A 509 26.42 -3.33 -14.51
N THR A 510 25.64 -4.41 -14.41
CA THR A 510 24.41 -4.47 -13.63
C THR A 510 24.53 -5.56 -12.56
N LEU A 511 23.83 -5.41 -11.45
CA LEU A 511 23.62 -6.48 -10.47
C LEU A 511 22.16 -6.93 -10.52
N THR A 512 21.93 -8.22 -10.33
CA THR A 512 20.60 -8.83 -10.19
C THR A 512 20.55 -9.61 -8.88
N ASP A 513 19.60 -9.29 -8.03
CA ASP A 513 19.41 -9.98 -6.76
C ASP A 513 18.59 -11.28 -6.92
N GLY A 514 18.49 -12.07 -5.85
CA GLY A 514 17.78 -13.35 -5.84
C GLY A 514 16.26 -13.24 -6.05
N ASP A 515 15.70 -12.03 -6.03
CA ASP A 515 14.31 -11.75 -6.38
C ASP A 515 14.13 -11.28 -7.83
N GLY A 516 15.24 -11.06 -8.54
CA GLY A 516 15.24 -10.55 -9.91
C GLY A 516 15.32 -9.03 -10.01
N VAL A 517 15.53 -8.31 -8.89
CA VAL A 517 15.70 -6.84 -8.91
C VAL A 517 17.03 -6.51 -9.57
N VAL A 518 16.98 -5.72 -10.64
CA VAL A 518 18.16 -5.32 -11.42
C VAL A 518 18.53 -3.86 -11.14
N THR A 519 19.79 -3.62 -10.81
CA THR A 519 20.29 -2.24 -10.64
C THR A 519 20.35 -1.52 -11.98
N ALA A 520 20.30 -0.17 -11.94
CA ALA A 520 20.71 0.63 -13.09
C ALA A 520 22.13 0.26 -13.55
N ALA A 521 22.37 0.39 -14.84
CA ALA A 521 23.64 0.04 -15.45
C ALA A 521 24.74 1.04 -15.07
N PHE A 522 25.82 0.56 -14.46
CA PHE A 522 26.93 1.39 -14.00
C PHE A 522 28.09 1.36 -15.00
N LYS A 523 28.45 2.53 -15.54
CA LYS A 523 29.59 2.67 -16.46
C LYS A 523 30.89 2.79 -15.69
N HIS A 524 31.89 2.02 -16.08
CA HIS A 524 33.24 2.06 -15.51
C HIS A 524 34.29 1.69 -16.56
N SER A 525 35.56 1.65 -16.15
CA SER A 525 36.64 1.20 -17.03
C SER A 525 37.67 0.40 -16.24
N TYR A 526 38.29 -0.57 -16.90
CA TYR A 526 39.43 -1.30 -16.35
C TYR A 526 40.50 -1.49 -17.43
N THR A 527 41.74 -1.69 -17.00
CA THR A 527 42.88 -1.87 -17.89
C THR A 527 43.55 -3.20 -17.60
N CYS A 528 43.70 -4.02 -18.64
CA CYS A 528 44.46 -5.27 -18.58
C CYS A 528 45.91 -4.96 -18.98
N GLN A 529 46.83 -5.12 -18.03
CA GLN A 529 48.27 -4.95 -18.23
C GLN A 529 48.92 -6.30 -18.59
N PRO A 530 49.99 -6.30 -19.40
CA PRO A 530 50.79 -7.50 -19.72
C PRO A 530 51.16 -8.37 -18.51
#